data_AF-A0A8T1V6W7-F1
#
_entry.id   AF-A0A8T1V6W7-F1
#
_cell.length_a   1.000
_cell.length_b   1.000
_cell.length_c   1.000
_cell.angle_alpha   90.00
_cell.angle_beta   90.00
_cell.angle_gamma   90.00
#
_symmetry.space_group_name_H-M   'P 1'
#
loop_
_entity.id
_entity.type
_entity.pdbx_description
1 polymer ?
#
loop_
_entity_poly.entity_id
_entity_poly.type
_entity_poly.pdbx_seq_one_letter_code
_entity_poly.pdbx_strand_id
1 'polypeptide(L)'
;MSTESSCRKFLDALARELSAYYDFDFYYAVPTIGDVFHAVDNGLWAFRMKKNKPLTAIALPDYFTKDEWKALKDLNKRTTLRIHDGKVPTTSKGKSYIVLPHDFFSDDQVKRYKAIAAKGNVVFVPTELDIKDEDEFSGSSRSSSARSDA
;
A
#
# COMPACT_ATOMS: atom_id res chain seq x y z
N MET A 1 -1.55 -1.13 -12.55
CA MET A 1 -0.66 -1.54 -11.42
C MET A 1 -1.16 -0.84 -10.16
N SER A 2 -1.59 -1.54 -9.09
CA SER A 2 -2.47 -0.94 -8.06
C SER A 2 -1.70 -0.04 -7.12
N THR A 3 -2.31 0.99 -6.56
CA THR A 3 -1.69 1.85 -5.53
C THR A 3 -1.14 0.97 -4.40
N GLU A 4 -1.90 -0.05 -4.03
CA GLU A 4 -1.53 -1.07 -3.06
C GLU A 4 -0.33 -1.91 -3.50
N SER A 5 -0.21 -2.24 -4.80
CA SER A 5 0.96 -2.97 -5.33
C SER A 5 2.23 -2.13 -5.28
N SER A 6 2.12 -0.82 -5.51
CA SER A 6 3.24 0.11 -5.42
C SER A 6 3.65 0.33 -3.97
N CYS A 7 2.69 0.55 -3.06
CA CYS A 7 2.94 0.65 -1.63
C CYS A 7 3.57 -0.64 -1.08
N ARG A 8 3.09 -1.80 -1.51
CA ARG A 8 3.68 -3.09 -1.14
C ARG A 8 5.13 -3.22 -1.62
N LYS A 9 5.40 -2.88 -2.89
CA LYS A 9 6.77 -2.89 -3.44
C LYS A 9 7.71 -1.94 -2.71
N PHE A 10 7.22 -0.76 -2.32
CA PHE A 10 7.99 0.18 -1.51
C PHE A 10 8.30 -0.40 -0.13
N LEU A 11 7.30 -0.96 0.55
CA LEU A 11 7.46 -1.62 1.85
C LEU A 11 8.42 -2.82 1.78
N ASP A 12 8.35 -3.62 0.72
CA ASP A 12 9.23 -4.77 0.50
C ASP A 12 10.66 -4.34 0.13
N ALA A 13 10.81 -3.29 -0.66
CA ALA A 13 12.12 -2.71 -0.94
C ALA A 13 12.76 -2.18 0.36
N LEU A 14 11.98 -1.51 1.21
CA LEU A 14 12.44 -1.01 2.50
C LEU A 14 12.87 -2.15 3.43
N ALA A 15 12.11 -3.25 3.48
CA ALA A 15 12.49 -4.43 4.24
C ALA A 15 13.79 -5.09 3.72
N ARG A 16 13.98 -5.13 2.40
CA ARG A 16 15.23 -5.63 1.79
C ARG A 16 16.43 -4.75 2.15
N GLU A 17 16.28 -3.43 2.10
CA GLU A 17 17.34 -2.51 2.52
C GLU A 17 17.67 -2.69 4.01
N LEU A 18 16.67 -2.81 4.88
CA LEU A 18 16.90 -3.05 6.30
C LEU A 18 17.60 -4.39 6.57
N SER A 19 17.29 -5.44 5.80
CA SER A 19 17.99 -6.74 5.91
C SER A 19 19.49 -6.68 5.54
N ALA A 20 19.94 -5.61 4.89
CA ALA A 20 21.37 -5.38 4.66
C ALA A 20 22.10 -4.93 5.92
N TYR A 21 21.40 -4.32 6.89
CA TYR A 21 21.98 -3.74 8.11
C TYR A 21 21.66 -4.53 9.37
N TYR A 22 20.54 -5.25 9.37
CA TYR A 22 20.04 -5.99 10.53
C TYR A 22 19.77 -7.44 10.16
N ASP A 23 20.04 -8.34 11.10
CA ASP A 23 19.61 -9.73 11.04
C ASP A 23 18.29 -9.85 11.84
N PHE A 24 17.26 -10.39 11.21
CA PHE A 24 15.96 -10.68 11.80
C PHE A 24 15.35 -11.87 11.06
N ASP A 25 14.51 -12.65 11.75
CA ASP A 25 13.87 -13.81 11.15
C ASP A 25 12.76 -13.38 10.18
N PHE A 26 12.73 -13.99 9.00
CA PHE A 26 11.67 -13.83 8.02
C PHE A 26 11.30 -15.19 7.41
N TYR A 27 10.02 -15.42 7.18
CA TYR A 27 9.48 -16.75 6.85
C TYR A 27 9.68 -17.17 5.38
N TYR A 28 9.91 -16.22 4.48
CA TYR A 28 10.00 -16.47 3.04
C TYR A 28 11.43 -16.31 2.50
N ALA A 29 11.65 -16.56 1.22
CA ALA A 29 12.97 -16.33 0.59
C ALA A 29 13.38 -14.84 0.56
N VAL A 30 12.43 -13.92 0.80
CA VAL A 30 12.64 -12.46 0.76
C VAL A 30 12.01 -11.82 2.00
N PRO A 31 12.71 -10.92 2.70
CA PRO A 31 12.16 -10.21 3.84
C PRO A 31 11.05 -9.24 3.41
N THR A 32 10.01 -9.15 4.23
CA THR A 32 8.89 -8.22 4.03
C THR A 32 8.81 -7.23 5.18
N ILE A 33 8.09 -6.11 4.99
CA ILE A 33 7.93 -5.14 6.07
C ILE A 33 7.22 -5.70 7.30
N GLY A 34 6.39 -6.73 7.12
CA GLY A 34 5.73 -7.42 8.23
C GLY A 34 6.73 -8.10 9.15
N ASP A 35 7.76 -8.74 8.57
CA ASP A 35 8.85 -9.37 9.32
C ASP A 35 9.64 -8.32 10.11
N VAL A 36 9.90 -7.15 9.50
CA VAL A 36 10.56 -6.02 10.16
C VAL A 36 9.75 -5.51 11.34
N PHE A 37 8.43 -5.33 11.20
CA PHE A 37 7.59 -4.90 12.31
C PHE A 37 7.56 -5.95 13.43
N HIS A 38 7.48 -7.22 13.08
CA HIS A 38 7.52 -8.31 14.06
C HIS A 38 8.85 -8.31 14.83
N ALA A 39 9.95 -8.11 14.14
CA ALA A 39 11.29 -8.02 14.73
C ALA A 39 11.40 -6.81 15.69
N VAL A 40 10.90 -5.64 15.28
CA VAL A 40 10.86 -4.43 16.11
C VAL A 40 10.00 -4.64 17.37
N ASP A 41 8.78 -5.16 17.20
CA ASP A 41 7.80 -5.26 18.29
C ASP A 41 8.19 -6.32 19.34
N ASN A 42 8.91 -7.38 18.94
CA ASN A 42 9.37 -8.45 19.84
C ASN A 42 10.85 -8.34 20.24
N GLY A 43 11.58 -7.33 19.72
CA GLY A 43 13.03 -7.22 19.94
C GLY A 43 13.85 -8.35 19.30
N LEU A 44 13.29 -9.03 18.29
CA LEU A 44 13.90 -10.17 17.59
C LEU A 44 14.75 -9.69 16.40
N TRP A 45 15.73 -8.84 16.68
CA TRP A 45 16.67 -8.32 15.69
C TRP A 45 18.07 -8.19 16.28
N ALA A 46 19.08 -8.26 15.41
CA ALA A 46 20.47 -8.02 15.77
C ALA A 46 21.15 -7.15 14.70
N PHE A 47 22.25 -6.49 15.07
CA PHE A 47 23.09 -5.81 14.09
C PHE A 47 23.79 -6.80 13.20
N ARG A 48 23.72 -6.57 11.89
CA ARG A 48 24.52 -7.34 10.95
C ARG A 48 25.97 -6.92 11.07
N MET A 49 26.84 -7.89 11.31
CA MET A 49 28.26 -7.66 11.56
C MET A 49 29.08 -7.84 10.29
N LYS A 50 29.99 -6.91 10.01
CA LYS A 50 31.01 -7.04 8.97
C LYS A 50 32.38 -6.75 9.57
N LYS A 51 33.30 -7.73 9.53
CA LYS A 51 34.62 -7.65 10.17
C LYS A 51 34.54 -7.27 11.66
N ASN A 52 33.64 -7.92 12.41
CA ASN A 52 33.38 -7.66 13.84
C ASN A 52 32.94 -6.23 14.19
N LYS A 53 32.40 -5.48 13.23
CA LYS A 53 31.79 -4.18 13.45
C LYS A 53 30.35 -4.19 12.94
N PRO A 54 29.40 -3.59 13.67
CA PRO A 54 28.03 -3.46 13.18
C PRO A 54 28.00 -2.52 11.98
N LEU A 55 27.20 -2.86 10.97
CA LEU A 55 27.07 -2.06 9.74
C LEU A 55 26.36 -0.72 9.97
N THR A 56 25.62 -0.60 11.07
CA THR A 56 24.97 0.61 11.53
C THR A 56 25.12 0.73 13.05
N ALA A 57 25.15 1.95 13.56
CA ALA A 57 25.18 2.22 15.01
C ALA A 57 23.79 2.50 15.59
N ILE A 58 22.78 2.63 14.73
CA ILE A 58 21.40 2.97 15.11
C ILE A 58 20.63 1.67 15.31
N ALA A 59 19.96 1.52 16.45
CA ALA A 59 19.10 0.37 16.69
C ALA A 59 17.92 0.34 15.71
N LEU A 60 17.49 -0.84 15.27
CA LEU A 60 16.36 -0.98 14.35
C LEU A 60 15.11 -0.18 14.77
N PRO A 61 14.61 -0.22 16.03
CA PRO A 61 13.45 0.57 16.46
C PRO A 61 13.68 2.08 16.39
N ASP A 62 14.93 2.54 16.55
CA ASP A 62 15.30 3.95 16.53
C ASP A 62 15.69 4.45 15.13
N TYR A 63 15.71 3.55 14.14
CA TYR A 63 16.06 3.90 12.76
C TYR A 63 15.03 4.82 12.10
N PHE A 64 13.76 4.70 12.54
CA PHE A 64 12.69 5.64 12.20
C PHE A 64 12.09 6.22 13.48
N THR A 65 11.52 7.41 13.36
CA THR A 65 10.74 8.03 14.43
C THR A 65 9.44 7.26 14.69
N LYS A 66 8.82 7.48 15.86
CA LYS A 66 7.55 6.83 16.22
C LYS A 66 6.43 7.13 15.21
N ASP A 67 6.39 8.35 14.69
CA ASP A 67 5.39 8.78 13.70
C ASP A 67 5.61 8.11 12.33
N GLU A 68 6.88 7.95 11.92
CA GLU A 68 7.24 7.23 10.69
C GLU A 68 6.89 5.74 10.80
N TRP A 69 7.20 5.10 11.94
CA TRP A 69 6.78 3.72 12.20
C TRP A 69 5.27 3.56 12.15
N LYS A 70 4.53 4.50 12.75
CA LYS A 70 3.06 4.51 12.72
C LYS A 70 2.54 4.63 11.28
N ALA A 71 3.10 5.54 10.48
CA ALA A 71 2.74 5.71 9.08
C ALA A 71 3.00 4.44 8.25
N LEU A 72 4.13 3.75 8.48
CA LEU A 72 4.47 2.49 7.80
C LEU A 72 3.50 1.36 8.20
N LYS A 73 3.14 1.25 9.49
CA LYS A 73 2.17 0.26 9.97
C LYS A 73 0.76 0.52 9.40
N ASP A 74 0.33 1.78 9.36
CA ASP A 74 -0.95 2.17 8.75
C ASP A 74 -0.98 1.89 7.25
N LEU A 75 0.12 2.14 6.54
CA LEU A 75 0.26 1.84 5.11
C LEU A 75 0.20 0.34 4.84
N ASN A 76 0.93 -0.47 5.62
CA ASN A 76 0.89 -1.92 5.51
C ASN A 76 -0.51 -2.46 5.78
N LYS A 77 -1.18 -2.00 6.84
CA LYS A 77 -2.55 -2.41 7.19
C LYS A 77 -3.55 -2.11 6.06
N ARG A 78 -3.48 -0.92 5.45
CA ARG A 78 -4.33 -0.54 4.29
C ARG A 78 -4.05 -1.39 3.05
N THR A 79 -2.80 -1.82 2.87
CA THR A 79 -2.37 -2.65 1.74
C THR A 79 -2.79 -4.11 1.92
N THR A 80 -2.71 -4.66 3.15
CA THR A 80 -3.11 -6.03 3.49
C THR A 80 -4.63 -6.21 3.52
N LEU A 81 -5.41 -5.15 3.75
CA LEU A 81 -6.87 -5.22 3.89
C LEU A 81 -7.66 -5.34 2.57
N ARG A 82 -7.08 -5.11 1.38
CA ARG A 82 -7.88 -5.02 0.14
C ARG A 82 -7.40 -5.73 -1.12
N ILE A 83 -6.18 -6.23 -1.28
CA ILE A 83 -5.74 -6.77 -2.60
C ILE A 83 -4.86 -8.02 -2.50
N HIS A 84 -5.46 -9.18 -2.81
CA HIS A 84 -4.81 -10.15 -3.69
C HIS A 84 -4.81 -9.54 -5.11
N ASP A 85 -3.61 -9.32 -5.69
CA ASP A 85 -3.35 -9.14 -7.14
C ASP A 85 -3.12 -7.75 -7.81
N GLY A 86 -2.56 -6.77 -7.10
CA GLY A 86 -1.53 -5.86 -7.64
C GLY A 86 -1.77 -4.96 -8.88
N LYS A 87 -2.98 -4.75 -9.42
CA LYS A 87 -3.24 -3.85 -10.57
C LYS A 87 -4.34 -2.77 -10.34
N VAL A 88 -4.00 -1.48 -10.56
CA VAL A 88 -4.93 -0.34 -10.65
C VAL A 88 -5.86 -0.73 -11.78
N PRO A 89 -7.16 -0.76 -11.53
CA PRO A 89 -8.10 -1.11 -12.56
C PRO A 89 -8.15 0.01 -13.59
N THR A 90 -8.05 -0.38 -14.86
CA THR A 90 -8.28 0.48 -16.01
C THR A 90 -9.67 0.20 -16.55
N THR A 91 -10.38 1.23 -16.98
CA THR A 91 -11.62 1.05 -17.73
C THR A 91 -11.34 0.28 -19.04
N SER A 92 -12.35 -0.32 -19.67
CA SER A 92 -12.21 -1.00 -20.98
C SER A 92 -11.66 -0.10 -22.10
N LYS A 93 -11.58 1.22 -21.85
CA LYS A 93 -11.03 2.25 -22.73
C LYS A 93 -9.61 2.72 -22.32
N GLY A 94 -8.96 2.05 -21.37
CA GLY A 94 -7.57 2.32 -20.97
C GLY A 94 -7.38 3.46 -19.97
N LYS A 95 -8.45 4.08 -19.48
CA LYS A 95 -8.38 5.20 -18.55
C LYS A 95 -8.28 4.72 -17.10
N SER A 96 -7.29 5.23 -16.37
CA SER A 96 -7.04 4.92 -14.95
C SER A 96 -8.14 5.50 -14.07
N TYR A 97 -8.65 4.73 -13.13
CA TYR A 97 -9.62 5.22 -12.17
C TYR A 97 -9.32 4.78 -10.74
N ILE A 98 -9.80 5.56 -9.79
CA ILE A 98 -9.86 5.19 -8.37
C ILE A 98 -11.30 5.27 -7.90
N VAL A 99 -11.67 4.35 -7.01
CA VAL A 99 -12.97 4.36 -6.32
C VAL A 99 -12.71 4.86 -4.91
N LEU A 100 -13.31 5.99 -4.53
CA LEU A 100 -13.24 6.49 -3.16
C LEU A 100 -14.45 5.98 -2.38
N PRO A 101 -14.27 5.54 -1.13
CA PRO A 101 -15.39 5.31 -0.22
C PRO A 101 -16.29 6.54 -0.14
N HIS A 102 -17.60 6.34 -0.12
CA HIS A 102 -18.59 7.41 -0.21
C HIS A 102 -18.39 8.49 0.85
N ASP A 103 -18.01 8.11 2.09
CA ASP A 103 -17.69 9.04 3.18
C ASP A 103 -16.56 10.03 2.87
N PHE A 104 -15.72 9.73 1.87
CA PHE A 104 -14.59 10.55 1.44
C PHE A 104 -14.78 11.15 0.04
N PHE A 105 -15.91 10.88 -0.62
CA PHE A 105 -16.21 11.39 -1.95
C PHE A 105 -16.75 12.82 -1.88
N SER A 106 -15.82 13.78 -1.84
CA SER A 106 -16.12 15.23 -1.93
C SER A 106 -15.25 15.90 -2.98
N ASP A 107 -15.73 17.01 -3.56
CA ASP A 107 -15.08 17.71 -4.68
C ASP A 107 -13.64 18.15 -4.34
N ASP A 108 -13.42 18.58 -3.09
CA ASP A 108 -12.10 18.94 -2.56
C ASP A 108 -11.14 17.74 -2.48
N GLN A 109 -11.65 16.59 -2.03
CA GLN A 109 -10.87 15.36 -1.97
C GLN A 109 -10.56 14.85 -3.37
N VAL A 110 -11.53 14.91 -4.30
CA VAL A 110 -11.34 14.53 -5.71
C VAL A 110 -10.22 15.36 -6.35
N LYS A 111 -10.25 16.68 -6.19
CA LYS A 111 -9.19 17.56 -6.71
C LYS A 111 -7.83 17.27 -6.08
N ARG A 112 -7.81 17.05 -4.77
CA ARG A 112 -6.60 16.69 -4.01
C ARG A 112 -5.99 15.39 -4.53
N TYR A 113 -6.78 14.33 -4.72
CA TYR A 113 -6.28 13.05 -5.22
C TYR A 113 -5.82 13.11 -6.68
N LYS A 114 -6.50 13.88 -7.55
CA LYS A 114 -6.04 14.13 -8.93
C LYS A 114 -4.70 14.87 -8.97
N ALA A 115 -4.51 15.87 -8.12
CA ALA A 115 -3.25 16.61 -8.01
C ALA A 115 -2.11 15.75 -7.46
N ILE A 116 -2.40 14.91 -6.46
CA ILE A 116 -1.43 13.95 -5.89
C ILE A 116 -1.01 12.92 -6.96
N ALA A 117 -1.95 12.41 -7.76
CA ALA A 117 -1.66 11.42 -8.78
C ALA A 117 -0.76 11.95 -9.90
N ALA A 118 -0.96 13.20 -10.34
CA ALA A 118 -0.07 13.87 -11.30
C ALA A 118 1.32 14.15 -10.69
N LYS A 119 1.37 14.59 -9.43
CA LYS A 119 2.64 14.89 -8.74
C LYS A 119 3.46 13.62 -8.43
N GLY A 120 2.79 12.49 -8.20
CA GLY A 120 3.40 11.18 -7.98
C GLY A 120 3.71 10.39 -9.25
N ASN A 121 3.53 10.98 -10.44
CA ASN A 121 3.80 10.36 -11.74
C ASN A 121 2.95 9.09 -12.02
N VAL A 122 1.77 8.98 -11.38
CA VAL A 122 0.81 7.89 -11.60
C VAL A 122 0.01 8.12 -12.90
N VAL A 123 -0.21 9.40 -13.23
CA VAL A 123 -0.75 9.89 -14.51
C VAL A 123 0.07 11.11 -14.95
N PHE A 124 0.14 11.38 -16.26
CA PHE A 124 0.95 12.49 -16.77
C PHE A 124 0.29 13.85 -16.50
N VAL A 125 -1.05 13.90 -16.49
CA VAL A 125 -1.83 15.09 -16.14
C VAL A 125 -3.02 14.77 -15.21
N PRO A 126 -3.43 15.69 -14.30
CA PRO A 126 -4.50 15.43 -13.32
C PRO A 126 -5.85 15.02 -13.93
N THR A 127 -6.09 15.39 -15.18
CA THR A 127 -7.32 15.08 -15.94
C THR A 127 -7.40 13.65 -16.45
N GLU A 128 -6.28 12.91 -16.45
CA GLU A 128 -6.22 11.51 -16.89
C GLU A 128 -6.72 10.51 -15.84
N LEU A 129 -6.86 10.94 -14.58
CA LEU A 129 -7.41 10.12 -13.51
C LEU A 129 -8.90 10.39 -13.31
N ASP A 130 -9.73 9.36 -13.47
CA ASP A 130 -11.14 9.40 -13.06
C ASP A 130 -11.27 8.97 -11.60
N ILE A 131 -12.05 9.73 -10.83
CA ILE A 131 -12.39 9.38 -9.44
C ILE A 131 -13.88 9.09 -9.41
N LYS A 132 -14.22 7.88 -8.97
CA LYS A 132 -15.58 7.37 -8.92
C LYS A 132 -15.99 7.16 -7.47
N ASP A 133 -17.28 7.35 -7.22
CA ASP A 133 -17.86 7.06 -5.92
C ASP A 133 -18.02 5.54 -5.73
N GLU A 134 -17.93 5.08 -4.49
CA GLU A 134 -18.11 3.68 -4.13
C GLU A 134 -19.57 3.22 -4.37
N ASP A 135 -20.55 4.12 -4.17
CA ASP A 135 -21.97 3.82 -4.35
C ASP A 135 -22.35 3.64 -5.83
N GLU A 136 -21.66 4.31 -6.78
CA GLU A 136 -21.83 4.07 -8.21
C GLU A 136 -21.35 2.67 -8.66
N PHE A 137 -20.46 2.04 -7.89
CA PHE A 137 -19.90 0.73 -8.19
C PHE A 137 -20.70 -0.43 -7.58
N SER A 138 -21.47 -0.17 -6.52
CA SER A 138 -22.27 -1.18 -5.80
C SER A 138 -23.60 -1.52 -6.51
N GLY A 139 -23.96 -0.80 -7.58
CA GLY A 139 -25.24 -0.93 -8.29
C GLY A 139 -25.43 -2.14 -9.23
N SER A 140 -24.43 -3.01 -9.43
CA SER A 140 -24.59 -4.20 -10.32
C SER A 140 -24.89 -5.48 -9.55
N SER A 141 -26.02 -5.51 -8.84
CA SER A 141 -26.73 -6.76 -8.44
C SER A 141 -28.17 -6.45 -8.03
N ARG A 142 -28.96 -5.88 -8.94
CA ARG A 142 -30.42 -6.07 -8.89
C ARG A 142 -30.80 -7.10 -9.94
N SER A 143 -30.68 -8.37 -9.57
CA SER A 143 -31.29 -9.46 -10.30
C SER A 143 -32.80 -9.22 -10.35
N SER A 144 -33.30 -8.87 -11.53
CA SER A 144 -34.73 -8.91 -11.83
C SER A 144 -35.17 -10.38 -11.84
N SER A 145 -35.59 -10.90 -10.69
CA SER A 145 -36.40 -12.13 -10.65
C SER A 145 -37.81 -11.79 -11.09
N ALA A 146 -38.01 -11.71 -12.42
CA ALA A 146 -39.33 -11.88 -13.00
C ALA A 146 -39.70 -13.36 -12.83
N ARG A 147 -40.52 -13.65 -11.83
CA ARG A 147 -41.21 -14.92 -11.71
C ARG A 147 -42.28 -14.98 -12.80
N SER A 148 -42.16 -16.00 -13.65
CA SER A 148 -43.18 -16.39 -14.62
C SER A 148 -44.39 -16.96 -13.88
N ASP A 149 -45.58 -16.46 -14.20
CA ASP A 149 -46.87 -17.09 -13.92
C ASP A 149 -47.61 -17.21 -15.26
N ALA A 150 -47.65 -18.43 -15.80
CA ALA A 150 -48.61 -18.92 -16.79
C ALA A 150 -48.53 -20.45 -16.85
#